data_AF-A0A1M2VIC2-F1
#
_entry.id   AF-A0A1M2VIC2-F1
#
_cell.length_a   1.000
_cell.length_b   1.000
_cell.length_c   1.000
_cell.angle_alpha   90.00
_cell.angle_beta   90.00
_cell.angle_gamma   90.00
#
_symmetry.space_group_name_H-M   'P 1'
#
loop_
_entity.id
_entity.type
_entity.pdbx_description
1 polymer ?
#
loop_
_entity_poly.entity_id
_entity_poly.type
_entity_poly.pdbx_seq_one_letter_code
_entity_poly.pdbx_strand_id
1 'polypeptide(L)'
;MRCMANCLSVWNNIRPELVGMLEHHRKAREQEAFELKWRNRLHQLWVLYTTFLQKDWNIDLRKRTLPGWGDAVRLDCMRALLTAQEPQVDITPNEFAAIESEIFARGEEYKTRVGEELAHLLREKASVVSQPSNSTAKGRGKEILPPADNAFEEDLEALLDRPTALFRYDCAHAFSWAGLLEHWQQTLAYQSFSVWRVTVCECAATMERLLETLRLPDTARLSEIEALAASGEPVCTCGAGWQVYNGNTIKPAAKHYYRVHRLVRFTSNLFSPAD
;
A
#
# COMPACT_ATOMS: atom_id res chain seq x y z
N MET A 1 -49.31 38.68 -49.11
CA MET A 1 -48.94 38.91 -47.69
C MET A 1 -49.00 37.66 -46.78
N ARG A 2 -49.65 36.54 -47.14
CA ARG A 2 -49.72 35.33 -46.27
C ARG A 2 -48.40 34.57 -46.05
N CYS A 3 -47.44 34.64 -46.97
CA CYS A 3 -46.17 33.91 -46.80
C CYS A 3 -45.30 34.39 -45.63
N MET A 4 -45.31 35.69 -45.30
CA MET A 4 -44.48 36.22 -44.20
C MET A 4 -44.98 35.81 -42.81
N ALA A 5 -46.30 35.65 -42.64
CA ALA A 5 -46.88 35.24 -41.37
C ALA A 5 -46.51 33.79 -40.98
N ASN A 6 -46.41 32.89 -41.97
CA ASN A 6 -46.00 31.49 -41.73
C ASN A 6 -44.54 31.38 -41.31
N CYS A 7 -43.62 32.15 -41.91
CA CYS A 7 -42.21 32.11 -41.54
C CYS A 7 -41.98 32.56 -40.08
N LEU A 8 -42.73 33.58 -39.62
CA LEU A 8 -42.60 34.10 -38.26
C LEU A 8 -43.11 33.10 -37.21
N SER A 9 -44.23 32.43 -37.50
CA SER A 9 -44.80 31.39 -36.64
C SER A 9 -43.87 30.18 -36.51
N VAL A 10 -43.36 29.68 -37.63
CA VAL A 10 -42.39 28.56 -37.66
C VAL A 10 -41.12 28.92 -36.89
N TRP A 11 -40.59 30.13 -37.07
CA TRP A 11 -39.42 30.60 -36.31
C TRP A 11 -39.68 30.64 -34.81
N ASN A 12 -40.81 31.20 -34.37
CA ASN A 12 -41.14 31.28 -32.94
C ASN A 12 -41.29 29.90 -32.29
N ASN A 13 -41.73 28.88 -33.03
CA ASN A 13 -41.84 27.51 -32.54
C ASN A 13 -40.48 26.81 -32.45
N ILE A 14 -39.59 27.00 -33.43
CA ILE A 14 -38.29 26.31 -33.50
C ILE A 14 -37.22 27.00 -32.63
N ARG A 15 -37.27 28.33 -32.50
CA ARG A 15 -36.29 29.13 -31.76
C ARG A 15 -36.01 28.63 -30.33
N PRO A 16 -37.01 28.37 -29.46
CA PRO A 16 -36.74 27.95 -28.07
C PRO A 16 -36.01 26.60 -28.01
N GLU A 17 -36.33 25.67 -28.91
CA GLU A 17 -35.66 24.36 -28.99
C GLU A 17 -34.19 24.52 -29.40
N LEU A 18 -33.91 25.32 -30.42
CA LEU A 18 -32.54 25.62 -30.84
C LEU A 18 -31.73 26.31 -29.75
N VAL A 19 -32.33 27.28 -29.04
CA VAL A 19 -31.68 27.95 -27.90
C VAL A 19 -31.38 26.94 -26.79
N GLY A 20 -32.33 26.06 -26.46
CA GLY A 20 -32.13 25.00 -25.48
C GLY A 20 -30.99 24.05 -25.85
N MET A 21 -30.90 23.62 -27.11
CA MET A 21 -29.80 22.79 -27.59
C MET A 21 -28.44 23.51 -27.51
N LEU A 22 -28.38 24.80 -27.89
CA LEU A 22 -27.15 25.59 -27.82
C LEU A 22 -26.65 25.78 -26.38
N GLU A 23 -27.55 26.06 -25.44
CA GLU A 23 -27.22 26.18 -24.02
C GLU A 23 -26.73 24.85 -23.44
N HIS A 24 -27.39 23.74 -23.78
CA HIS A 24 -26.97 22.41 -23.37
C HIS A 24 -25.54 22.10 -23.86
N HIS A 25 -25.26 22.31 -25.15
CA HIS A 25 -23.92 22.11 -25.71
C HIS A 25 -22.88 23.04 -25.10
N ARG A 26 -23.25 24.30 -24.78
CA ARG A 26 -22.34 25.23 -24.12
C ARG A 26 -21.96 24.72 -22.73
N LYS A 27 -22.94 24.31 -21.91
CA LYS A 27 -22.69 23.74 -20.58
C LYS A 27 -21.84 22.47 -20.65
N ALA A 28 -22.11 21.59 -21.62
CA ALA A 28 -21.30 20.39 -21.84
C ALA A 28 -19.83 20.73 -22.11
N ARG A 29 -19.55 21.70 -23.01
CA ARG A 29 -18.17 22.15 -23.28
C ARG A 29 -17.49 22.79 -22.07
N GLU A 30 -18.23 23.58 -21.30
CA GLU A 30 -17.71 24.20 -20.07
C GLU A 30 -17.34 23.11 -19.04
N GLN A 31 -18.16 22.08 -18.89
CA GLN A 31 -17.91 20.93 -18.02
C GLN A 31 -16.69 20.11 -18.50
N GLU A 32 -16.62 19.76 -19.79
CA GLU A 32 -15.49 19.03 -20.37
C GLU A 32 -14.16 19.81 -20.19
N ALA A 33 -14.20 21.12 -20.39
CA ALA A 33 -13.03 21.99 -20.19
C ALA A 33 -12.61 22.01 -18.71
N PHE A 34 -13.57 22.05 -17.78
CA PHE A 34 -13.30 21.95 -16.35
C PHE A 34 -12.67 20.60 -15.97
N GLU A 35 -13.24 19.49 -16.45
CA GLU A 35 -12.73 18.15 -16.17
C GLU A 35 -11.33 17.91 -16.74
N LEU A 36 -11.04 18.45 -17.93
CA LEU A 36 -9.70 18.39 -18.51
C LEU A 36 -8.68 19.15 -17.65
N LYS A 37 -9.04 20.38 -17.23
CA LYS A 37 -8.19 21.19 -16.33
C LYS A 37 -7.95 20.47 -15.00
N TRP A 38 -9.01 19.91 -14.40
CA TRP A 38 -8.90 19.17 -13.16
C TRP A 38 -8.00 17.93 -13.28
N ARG A 39 -8.14 17.15 -14.37
CA ARG A 39 -7.25 16.01 -14.65
C ARG A 39 -5.79 16.43 -14.81
N ASN A 40 -5.54 17.55 -15.48
CA ASN A 40 -4.18 18.08 -15.65
C ASN A 40 -3.57 18.46 -14.30
N ARG A 41 -4.33 19.16 -13.44
CA ARG A 41 -3.87 19.55 -12.10
C ARG A 41 -3.61 18.33 -11.21
N LEU A 42 -4.48 17.32 -11.26
CA LEU A 42 -4.29 16.05 -10.57
C LEU A 42 -3.01 15.34 -11.04
N HIS A 43 -2.76 15.34 -12.36
CA HIS A 43 -1.57 14.76 -12.95
C HIS A 43 -0.29 15.50 -12.52
N GLN A 44 -0.31 16.84 -12.47
CA GLN A 44 0.83 17.63 -11.97
C GLN A 44 1.18 17.26 -10.53
N LEU A 45 0.18 17.17 -9.64
CA LEU A 45 0.41 16.76 -8.26
C LEU A 45 0.96 15.32 -8.17
N TRP A 46 0.44 14.41 -9.00
CA TRP A 46 0.96 13.04 -9.08
C TRP A 46 2.44 13.00 -9.49
N VAL A 47 2.84 13.78 -10.49
CA VAL A 47 4.24 13.88 -10.92
C VAL A 47 5.11 14.42 -9.79
N LEU A 48 4.68 15.49 -9.11
CA LEU A 48 5.42 16.08 -7.98
C LEU A 48 5.57 15.08 -6.84
N TYR A 49 4.48 14.40 -6.45
CA TYR A 49 4.52 13.39 -5.39
C TYR A 49 5.42 12.21 -5.74
N THR A 50 5.33 11.69 -6.97
CA THR A 50 6.18 10.58 -7.43
C THR A 50 7.65 10.99 -7.44
N THR A 51 7.95 12.22 -7.88
CA THR A 51 9.32 12.77 -7.86
C THR A 51 9.83 12.92 -6.43
N PHE A 52 8.98 13.40 -5.51
CA PHE A 52 9.29 13.51 -4.09
C PHE A 52 9.60 12.15 -3.46
N LEU A 53 8.81 11.11 -3.75
CA LEU A 53 9.07 9.75 -3.28
C LEU A 53 10.42 9.26 -3.83
N GLN A 54 10.64 9.35 -5.14
CA GLN A 54 11.85 8.85 -5.79
C GLN A 54 13.12 9.59 -5.35
N LYS A 55 13.02 10.89 -5.02
CA LYS A 55 14.12 11.69 -4.52
C LYS A 55 14.61 11.11 -3.19
N ASP A 56 15.90 10.77 -3.14
CA ASP A 56 16.55 10.21 -1.95
C ASP A 56 15.91 8.89 -1.46
N TRP A 57 15.23 8.14 -2.34
CA TRP A 57 14.53 6.88 -2.01
C TRP A 57 15.39 5.84 -1.26
N ASN A 58 16.70 5.83 -1.55
CA ASN A 58 17.65 4.92 -0.91
C ASN A 58 18.26 5.46 0.39
N ILE A 59 18.05 6.73 0.69
CA ILE A 59 18.62 7.43 1.83
C ILE A 59 17.54 7.65 2.90
N ASP A 60 16.38 8.18 2.52
CA ASP A 60 15.25 8.39 3.43
C ASP A 60 14.27 7.21 3.37
N LEU A 61 14.48 6.24 4.25
CA LEU A 61 13.65 5.04 4.35
C LEU A 61 12.19 5.34 4.67
N ARG A 62 11.88 6.49 5.29
CA ARG A 62 10.50 6.87 5.63
C ARG A 62 9.63 7.00 4.39
N LYS A 63 10.20 7.42 3.26
CA LYS A 63 9.49 7.57 1.98
C LYS A 63 8.96 6.24 1.44
N ARG A 64 9.58 5.12 1.81
CA ARG A 64 9.19 3.78 1.35
C ARG A 64 7.88 3.30 1.93
N THR A 65 7.55 3.80 3.12
CA THR A 65 6.33 3.44 3.86
C THR A 65 5.24 4.50 3.76
N LEU A 66 5.48 5.59 3.02
CA LEU A 66 4.44 6.59 2.74
C LEU A 66 3.32 5.99 1.87
N PRO A 67 2.11 6.55 1.93
CA PRO A 67 0.98 6.05 1.14
C PRO A 67 1.27 6.02 -0.37
N GLY A 68 0.70 5.04 -1.08
CA GLY A 68 0.60 5.10 -2.54
C GLY A 68 -0.23 6.30 -3.00
N TRP A 69 -0.14 6.69 -4.27
CA TRP A 69 -0.91 7.80 -4.83
C TRP A 69 -2.42 7.74 -4.52
N GLY A 70 -3.03 6.55 -4.59
CA GLY A 70 -4.45 6.33 -4.33
C GLY A 70 -4.91 6.74 -2.93
N ASP A 71 -4.02 6.62 -1.94
CA ASP A 71 -4.25 7.09 -0.57
C ASP A 71 -3.69 8.50 -0.34
N ALA A 72 -2.53 8.80 -0.91
CA ALA A 72 -1.85 10.09 -0.74
C ALA A 72 -2.74 11.24 -1.21
N VAL A 73 -3.43 11.10 -2.35
CA VAL A 73 -4.34 12.13 -2.87
C VAL A 73 -5.52 12.43 -1.94
N ARG A 74 -5.83 11.53 -1.00
CA ARG A 74 -6.90 11.70 0.00
C ARG A 74 -6.44 12.42 1.25
N LEU A 75 -5.13 12.57 1.46
CA LEU A 75 -4.59 13.32 2.57
C LEU A 75 -5.06 14.77 2.51
N ASP A 76 -5.39 15.35 3.66
CA ASP A 76 -5.96 16.70 3.72
C ASP A 76 -5.02 17.75 3.13
N CYS A 77 -3.70 17.62 3.33
CA CYS A 77 -2.70 18.51 2.75
C CYS A 77 -2.66 18.46 1.22
N MET A 78 -2.79 17.26 0.64
CA MET A 78 -2.85 17.07 -0.81
C MET A 78 -4.14 17.62 -1.40
N ARG A 79 -5.27 17.37 -0.72
CA ARG A 79 -6.58 17.90 -1.10
C ARG A 79 -6.60 19.43 -1.03
N ALA A 80 -6.07 20.00 0.06
CA ALA A 80 -5.94 21.43 0.22
C ALA A 80 -5.12 22.04 -0.91
N LEU A 81 -3.98 21.44 -1.26
CA LEU A 81 -3.15 21.90 -2.39
C LEU A 81 -3.90 21.81 -3.74
N LEU A 82 -4.65 20.73 -3.98
CA LEU A 82 -5.49 20.60 -5.18
C LEU A 82 -6.56 21.69 -5.28
N THR A 83 -7.17 22.08 -4.16
CA THR A 83 -8.31 23.03 -4.14
C THR A 83 -7.93 24.47 -3.80
N ALA A 84 -6.68 24.76 -3.46
CA ALA A 84 -6.23 26.09 -3.04
C ALA A 84 -6.35 27.15 -4.15
N GLN A 85 -6.27 26.72 -5.41
CA GLN A 85 -6.32 27.59 -6.59
C GLN A 85 -7.28 27.02 -7.64
N GLU A 86 -7.65 27.86 -8.61
CA GLU A 86 -8.46 27.43 -9.74
C GLU A 86 -7.77 26.31 -10.53
N PRO A 87 -8.52 25.36 -11.13
CA PRO A 87 -7.95 24.20 -11.84
C PRO A 87 -7.02 24.53 -13.01
N GLN A 88 -7.04 25.78 -13.49
CA GLN A 88 -6.22 26.28 -14.59
C GLN A 88 -4.88 26.85 -14.17
N VAL A 89 -4.69 27.09 -12.87
CA VAL A 89 -3.39 27.46 -12.31
C VAL A 89 -2.60 26.17 -12.12
N ASP A 90 -1.32 26.17 -12.47
CA ASP A 90 -0.47 25.00 -12.28
C ASP A 90 -0.03 24.88 -10.80
N ILE A 91 0.18 23.66 -10.32
CA ILE A 91 0.80 23.43 -9.00
C ILE A 91 2.31 23.55 -9.16
N THR A 92 2.91 24.49 -8.46
CA THR A 92 4.36 24.72 -8.52
C THR A 92 5.11 23.76 -7.58
N PRO A 93 6.39 23.44 -7.89
CA PRO A 93 7.22 22.66 -6.98
C PRO A 93 7.40 23.29 -5.60
N ASN A 94 7.37 24.64 -5.52
CA ASN A 94 7.52 25.36 -4.26
C ASN A 94 6.29 25.20 -3.36
N GLU A 95 5.08 25.26 -3.93
CA GLU A 95 3.85 25.01 -3.19
C GLU A 95 3.79 23.56 -2.67
N PHE A 96 4.27 22.61 -3.48
CA PHE A 96 4.39 21.22 -3.05
C PHE A 96 5.43 21.05 -1.94
N ALA A 97 6.61 21.66 -2.08
CA ALA A 97 7.66 21.62 -1.06
C ALA A 97 7.18 22.16 0.30
N ALA A 98 6.28 23.15 0.29
CA ALA A 98 5.70 23.74 1.50
C ALA A 98 4.85 22.75 2.33
N ILE A 99 4.33 21.67 1.71
CA ILE A 99 3.52 20.65 2.39
C ILE A 99 4.29 19.35 2.70
N GLU A 100 5.57 19.24 2.35
CA GLU A 100 6.34 17.99 2.53
C GLU A 100 6.39 17.52 3.99
N SER A 101 6.57 18.44 4.94
CA SER A 101 6.57 18.10 6.37
C SER A 101 5.22 17.56 6.83
N GLU A 102 4.11 18.09 6.31
CA GLU A 102 2.78 17.61 6.62
C GLU A 102 2.50 16.25 5.96
N ILE A 103 3.02 16.01 4.75
CA ILE A 103 2.96 14.68 4.10
C ILE A 103 3.62 13.62 4.99
N PHE A 104 4.77 13.92 5.61
CA PHE A 104 5.40 12.99 6.55
C PHE A 104 4.56 12.78 7.81
N ALA A 105 4.02 13.84 8.41
CA ALA A 105 3.17 13.74 9.60
C ALA A 105 1.92 12.86 9.33
N ARG A 106 1.21 13.13 8.23
CA ARG A 106 0.06 12.32 7.81
C ARG A 106 0.46 10.91 7.35
N GLY A 107 1.67 10.76 6.84
CA GLY A 107 2.27 9.47 6.51
C GLY A 107 2.48 8.58 7.73
N GLU A 108 2.88 9.14 8.88
CA GLU A 108 2.98 8.39 10.13
C GLU A 108 1.60 7.96 10.65
N GLU A 109 0.60 8.84 10.61
CA GLU A 109 -0.79 8.49 10.95
C GLU A 109 -1.30 7.33 10.05
N TYR A 110 -0.99 7.39 8.75
CA TYR A 110 -1.31 6.32 7.80
C TYR A 110 -0.63 5.00 8.18
N LYS A 111 0.66 5.03 8.53
CA LYS A 111 1.42 3.84 8.93
C LYS A 111 0.85 3.22 10.21
N THR A 112 0.52 4.04 11.22
CA THR A 112 -0.11 3.56 12.46
C THR A 112 -1.41 2.83 12.16
N ARG A 113 -2.31 3.45 11.40
CA ARG A 113 -3.60 2.84 11.03
C ARG A 113 -3.41 1.51 10.29
N VAL A 114 -2.54 1.47 9.28
CA VAL A 114 -2.27 0.21 8.55
C VAL A 114 -1.63 -0.83 9.47
N GLY A 115 -0.72 -0.41 10.35
CA GLY A 115 -0.12 -1.28 11.36
C GLY A 115 -1.18 -1.93 12.25
N GLU A 116 -2.13 -1.15 12.78
CA GLU A 116 -3.24 -1.63 13.59
C GLU A 116 -4.10 -2.67 12.85
N GLU A 117 -4.45 -2.40 11.58
CA GLU A 117 -5.20 -3.33 10.73
C GLU A 117 -4.44 -4.65 10.51
N LEU A 118 -3.13 -4.58 10.26
CA LEU A 118 -2.28 -5.76 10.07
C LEU A 118 -2.07 -6.54 11.37
N ALA A 119 -1.92 -5.86 12.49
CA ALA A 119 -1.83 -6.48 13.81
C ALA A 119 -3.13 -7.19 14.19
N HIS A 120 -4.28 -6.61 13.85
CA HIS A 120 -5.57 -7.27 14.00
C HIS A 120 -5.60 -8.61 13.26
N LEU A 121 -5.15 -8.64 11.99
CA LEU A 121 -5.06 -9.90 11.22
C LEU A 121 -4.17 -10.95 11.89
N LEU A 122 -3.04 -10.55 12.47
CA LEU A 122 -2.15 -11.47 13.20
C LEU A 122 -2.85 -12.07 14.43
N ARG A 123 -3.55 -11.25 15.21
CA ARG A 123 -4.27 -11.69 16.41
C ARG A 123 -5.46 -12.60 16.06
N GLU A 124 -6.20 -12.28 15.00
CA GLU A 124 -7.30 -13.10 14.50
C GLU A 124 -6.79 -14.48 14.09
N LYS A 125 -5.70 -14.53 13.32
CA LYS A 125 -5.05 -15.78 12.91
C LYS A 125 -4.62 -16.62 14.12
N ALA A 126 -4.00 -16.01 15.13
CA ALA A 126 -3.56 -16.70 16.34
C ALA A 126 -4.74 -17.26 17.18
N SER A 127 -5.86 -16.53 17.19
CA SER A 127 -7.08 -16.94 17.91
C SER A 127 -7.71 -18.18 17.29
N VAL A 128 -7.72 -18.29 15.95
CA VAL A 128 -8.25 -19.46 15.24
C VAL A 128 -7.43 -20.73 15.54
N VAL A 129 -6.11 -20.61 15.64
CA VAL A 129 -5.22 -21.76 15.96
C VAL A 129 -5.43 -22.24 17.40
N SER A 130 -5.82 -21.34 18.31
CA SER A 130 -5.99 -21.63 19.74
C SER A 130 -7.36 -22.21 20.10
N GLN A 131 -8.33 -22.22 19.17
CA GLN A 131 -9.63 -22.85 19.42
C GLN A 131 -9.51 -24.38 19.31
N PRO A 132 -9.75 -25.14 20.39
CA PRO A 132 -9.77 -26.59 20.31
C PRO A 132 -10.87 -27.02 19.34
N SER A 133 -10.53 -27.86 18.36
CA SER A 133 -11.50 -28.42 17.44
C SER A 133 -12.53 -29.20 18.26
N ASN A 134 -13.72 -28.62 18.46
CA ASN A 134 -14.84 -29.27 19.13
C ASN A 134 -15.37 -30.41 18.24
N SER A 135 -14.60 -31.50 18.19
CA SER A 135 -15.08 -32.80 17.77
C SER A 135 -15.78 -33.44 18.98
N THR A 136 -17.10 -33.35 18.97
CA THR A 136 -18.03 -34.31 19.59
C THR A 136 -17.59 -34.94 20.92
N ALA A 137 -17.78 -34.23 22.05
CA ALA A 137 -17.82 -34.85 23.37
C ALA A 137 -19.09 -34.43 24.13
N LYS A 138 -20.01 -35.38 24.24
CA LYS A 138 -21.24 -35.32 25.01
C LYS A 138 -20.87 -35.37 26.50
N GLY A 139 -20.74 -34.22 27.15
CA GLY A 139 -20.40 -34.13 28.59
C GLY A 139 -21.13 -32.97 29.26
N ARG A 140 -22.07 -33.31 30.15
CA ARG A 140 -22.78 -32.36 31.03
C ARG A 140 -21.82 -31.84 32.10
N GLY A 141 -21.76 -30.51 32.21
CA GLY A 141 -21.64 -29.84 33.50
C GLY A 141 -20.38 -29.02 33.74
N LYS A 142 -20.62 -27.71 33.91
CA LYS A 142 -20.17 -26.86 35.02
C LYS A 142 -19.14 -25.76 34.70
N GLU A 143 -19.53 -24.58 35.18
CA GLU A 143 -18.80 -23.34 35.48
C GLU A 143 -18.14 -22.56 34.34
N ILE A 144 -18.92 -21.57 33.88
CA ILE A 144 -18.46 -20.41 33.12
C ILE A 144 -17.69 -19.51 34.10
N LEU A 145 -16.36 -19.52 34.00
CA LEU A 145 -15.53 -18.43 34.48
C LEU A 145 -15.43 -17.37 33.37
N PRO A 146 -15.60 -16.08 33.69
CA PRO A 146 -15.42 -15.01 32.71
C PRO A 146 -13.96 -14.94 32.25
N PRO A 147 -13.69 -14.74 30.95
CA PRO A 147 -12.33 -14.56 30.47
C PRO A 147 -11.78 -13.25 31.06
N ALA A 148 -10.59 -13.32 31.62
CA ALA A 148 -9.89 -12.15 32.14
C ALA A 148 -9.54 -11.22 30.96
N ASP A 149 -10.17 -10.04 30.92
CA ASP A 149 -9.91 -8.90 30.02
C ASP A 149 -8.53 -8.25 30.24
N ASN A 150 -7.51 -9.03 30.57
CA ASN A 150 -6.13 -8.58 30.68
C ASN A 150 -5.31 -9.14 29.51
N ALA A 151 -5.82 -8.97 28.29
CA ALA A 151 -4.94 -9.01 27.13
C ALA A 151 -4.06 -7.78 27.27
N PHE A 152 -2.83 -7.98 27.76
CA PHE A 152 -1.77 -6.99 27.63
C PHE A 152 -1.84 -6.47 26.20
N GLU A 153 -2.10 -5.17 26.03
CA GLU A 153 -1.95 -4.51 24.73
C GLU A 153 -0.49 -4.71 24.34
N GLU A 154 -0.26 -5.81 23.62
CA GLU A 154 1.04 -6.10 23.08
C GLU A 154 1.38 -4.96 22.13
N ASP A 155 2.52 -4.31 22.43
CA ASP A 155 3.06 -3.21 21.66
C ASP A 155 2.98 -3.52 20.16
N LEU A 156 2.30 -2.64 19.43
CA LEU A 156 2.00 -2.80 18.01
C LEU A 156 3.28 -3.04 17.21
N GLU A 157 4.33 -2.28 17.53
CA GLU A 157 5.63 -2.39 16.87
C GLU A 157 6.27 -3.74 17.16
N ALA A 158 6.26 -4.17 18.44
CA ALA A 158 6.80 -5.47 18.82
C ALA A 158 6.08 -6.64 18.14
N LEU A 159 4.76 -6.57 17.98
CA LEU A 159 3.97 -7.59 17.29
C LEU A 159 4.28 -7.66 15.80
N LEU A 160 4.38 -6.50 15.14
CA LEU A 160 4.69 -6.40 13.70
C LEU A 160 6.17 -6.65 13.37
N ASP A 161 7.07 -6.51 14.35
CA ASP A 161 8.50 -6.79 14.23
C ASP A 161 8.85 -8.25 14.60
N ARG A 162 7.85 -9.10 14.84
CA ARG A 162 8.08 -10.55 14.99
C ARG A 162 8.55 -11.16 13.67
N PRO A 163 9.42 -12.18 13.70
CA PRO A 163 9.94 -12.81 12.49
C PRO A 163 8.82 -13.54 11.71
N THR A 164 7.77 -13.98 12.40
CA THR A 164 6.59 -14.61 11.79
C THR A 164 5.51 -13.62 11.33
N ALA A 165 5.66 -12.32 11.57
CA ALA A 165 4.71 -11.28 11.17
C ALA A 165 4.87 -10.93 9.68
N LEU A 166 4.63 -11.93 8.83
CA LEU A 166 4.75 -11.80 7.38
C LEU A 166 3.38 -11.81 6.71
N PHE A 167 3.25 -11.00 5.67
CA PHE A 167 2.00 -10.74 4.97
C PHE A 167 2.14 -11.00 3.46
N ARG A 168 1.04 -11.37 2.81
CA ARG A 168 0.95 -11.56 1.36
C ARG A 168 -0.24 -10.80 0.81
N TYR A 169 -0.06 -10.26 -0.39
CA TYR A 169 -1.13 -9.63 -1.18
C TYR A 169 -1.09 -10.19 -2.60
N ASP A 170 -2.11 -10.96 -3.02
CA ASP A 170 -2.34 -11.49 -4.38
C ASP A 170 -1.09 -11.92 -5.20
N CYS A 171 0.00 -12.28 -4.51
CA CYS A 171 1.26 -12.63 -5.12
C CYS A 171 1.93 -13.75 -4.33
N ALA A 172 2.92 -14.40 -4.95
CA ALA A 172 3.66 -15.53 -4.39
C ALA A 172 4.55 -15.15 -3.18
N HIS A 173 4.57 -13.88 -2.78
CA HIS A 173 5.61 -13.31 -1.97
C HIS A 173 5.13 -12.88 -0.60
N ALA A 174 5.97 -13.18 0.41
CA ALA A 174 5.79 -12.74 1.78
C ALA A 174 6.62 -11.48 2.06
N PHE A 175 6.03 -10.55 2.79
CA PHE A 175 6.61 -9.26 3.11
C PHE A 175 6.51 -8.99 4.60
N SER A 176 7.51 -8.29 5.16
CA SER A 176 7.30 -7.53 6.40
C SER A 176 6.18 -6.50 6.18
N TRP A 177 5.59 -5.98 7.26
CA TRP A 177 4.56 -4.93 7.12
C TRP A 177 5.10 -3.70 6.36
N ALA A 178 6.34 -3.28 6.65
CA ALA A 178 7.01 -2.19 5.95
C ALA A 178 7.28 -2.52 4.49
N GLY A 179 7.74 -3.75 4.21
CA GLY A 179 7.93 -4.24 2.85
C GLY A 179 6.62 -4.35 2.06
N LEU A 180 5.50 -4.64 2.73
CA LEU A 180 4.17 -4.67 2.12
C LEU A 180 3.74 -3.26 1.70
N LEU A 181 3.93 -2.26 2.57
CA LEU A 181 3.65 -0.86 2.24
C LEU A 181 4.52 -0.37 1.08
N GLU A 182 5.81 -0.69 1.08
CA GLU A 182 6.71 -0.38 -0.03
C GLU A 182 6.25 -1.03 -1.34
N HIS A 183 5.92 -2.32 -1.30
CA HIS A 183 5.41 -3.04 -2.46
C HIS A 183 4.10 -2.43 -2.97
N TRP A 184 3.18 -2.09 -2.07
CA TRP A 184 1.90 -1.46 -2.41
C TRP A 184 2.12 -0.12 -3.09
N GLN A 185 2.97 0.73 -2.51
CA GLN A 185 3.27 2.05 -3.04
C GLN A 185 3.83 1.97 -4.47
N GLN A 186 4.68 0.98 -4.75
CA GLN A 186 5.35 0.82 -6.04
C GLN A 186 4.51 0.12 -7.12
N THR A 187 3.76 -0.91 -6.74
CA THR A 187 3.06 -1.78 -7.71
C THR A 187 1.58 -1.48 -7.82
N LEU A 188 1.00 -0.89 -6.77
CA LEU A 188 -0.43 -0.59 -6.64
C LEU A 188 -0.64 0.89 -6.33
N ALA A 189 0.25 1.75 -6.85
CA ALA A 189 0.29 3.17 -6.55
C ALA A 189 -1.09 3.86 -6.64
N TYR A 190 -1.95 3.46 -7.58
CA TYR A 190 -3.28 4.07 -7.80
C TYR A 190 -4.40 3.46 -6.95
N GLN A 191 -4.15 2.34 -6.28
CA GLN A 191 -5.14 1.67 -5.42
C GLN A 191 -4.97 2.13 -3.99
N SER A 192 -6.08 2.34 -3.30
CA SER A 192 -6.03 2.51 -1.85
C SER A 192 -5.71 1.21 -1.16
N PHE A 193 -4.82 1.31 -0.18
CA PHE A 193 -4.52 0.22 0.72
C PHE A 193 -5.81 -0.29 1.36
N SER A 194 -5.97 -1.60 1.33
CA SER A 194 -7.09 -2.25 1.99
C SER A 194 -6.66 -3.61 2.48
N VAL A 195 -6.82 -3.81 3.79
CA VAL A 195 -6.37 -5.00 4.51
C VAL A 195 -7.12 -6.27 4.10
N TRP A 196 -8.32 -6.15 3.52
CA TRP A 196 -9.18 -7.27 3.11
C TRP A 196 -8.56 -8.24 2.07
N ARG A 197 -7.51 -7.81 1.37
CA ARG A 197 -6.78 -8.58 0.36
C ARG A 197 -5.41 -9.04 0.87
N VAL A 198 -5.10 -8.71 2.11
CA VAL A 198 -3.86 -9.08 2.77
C VAL A 198 -4.13 -10.33 3.59
N THR A 199 -3.23 -11.30 3.49
CA THR A 199 -3.30 -12.55 4.26
C THR A 199 -2.01 -12.72 5.06
N VAL A 200 -2.12 -13.29 6.27
CA VAL A 200 -0.96 -13.68 7.08
C VAL A 200 -0.30 -14.90 6.45
N CYS A 201 1.02 -14.82 6.21
CA CYS A 201 1.80 -15.89 5.63
C CYS A 201 2.12 -16.97 6.67
N GLU A 202 1.67 -18.19 6.43
CA GLU A 202 2.07 -19.36 7.21
C GLU A 202 3.47 -19.79 6.77
N CYS A 203 4.49 -19.25 7.44
CA CYS A 203 5.88 -19.51 7.11
C CYS A 203 6.75 -19.76 8.36
N ALA A 204 6.13 -20.12 9.50
CA ALA A 204 6.82 -20.34 10.76
C ALA A 204 8.01 -21.31 10.62
N ALA A 205 7.78 -22.51 10.09
CA ALA A 205 8.84 -23.50 9.88
C ALA A 205 9.95 -23.02 8.93
N THR A 206 9.62 -22.23 7.91
CA THR A 206 10.60 -21.63 7.00
C THR A 206 11.41 -20.54 7.69
N MET A 207 10.76 -19.76 8.56
CA MET A 207 11.37 -18.68 9.30
C MET A 207 12.29 -19.20 10.40
N GLU A 208 11.90 -20.24 11.15
CA GLU A 208 12.76 -20.93 12.13
C GLU A 208 14.08 -21.39 11.48
N ARG A 209 14.00 -22.06 10.33
CA ARG A 209 15.18 -22.48 9.56
C ARG A 209 16.04 -21.30 9.11
N LEU A 210 15.41 -20.19 8.74
CA LEU A 210 16.12 -18.97 8.36
C LEU A 210 16.88 -18.39 9.55
N LEU A 211 16.23 -18.26 10.71
CA LEU A 211 16.85 -17.78 11.93
C LEU A 211 18.02 -18.67 12.35
N GLU A 212 17.85 -19.99 12.31
CA GLU A 212 18.91 -20.97 12.58
C GLU A 212 20.10 -20.77 11.62
N THR A 213 19.83 -20.62 10.31
CA THR A 213 20.86 -20.39 9.29
C THR A 213 21.63 -19.09 9.53
N LEU A 214 20.94 -18.04 9.97
CA LEU A 214 21.51 -16.74 10.32
C LEU A 214 22.13 -16.71 11.73
N ARG A 215 22.02 -17.81 12.49
CA ARG A 215 22.42 -17.90 13.90
C ARG A 215 21.76 -16.85 14.79
N LEU A 216 20.50 -16.55 14.48
CA LEU A 216 19.64 -15.66 15.26
C LEU A 216 18.75 -16.49 16.20
N PRO A 217 18.42 -15.97 17.40
CA PRO A 217 17.46 -16.62 18.28
C PRO A 217 16.03 -16.56 17.68
N ASP A 218 15.13 -17.44 18.13
CA ASP A 218 13.72 -17.44 17.70
C ASP A 218 12.97 -16.14 18.08
N THR A 219 13.51 -15.40 19.04
CA THR A 219 13.02 -14.09 19.49
C THR A 219 13.62 -12.92 18.69
N ALA A 220 14.41 -13.19 17.66
CA ALA A 220 15.03 -12.16 16.84
C ALA A 220 13.97 -11.32 16.15
N ARG A 221 14.25 -10.03 16.04
CA ARG A 221 13.35 -9.07 15.41
C ARG A 221 13.47 -9.11 13.89
N LEU A 222 12.39 -8.83 13.19
CA LEU A 222 12.39 -8.75 11.74
C LEU A 222 13.32 -7.64 11.24
N SER A 223 13.41 -6.53 11.99
CA SER A 223 14.38 -5.46 11.80
C SER A 223 15.84 -5.91 11.89
N GLU A 224 16.18 -6.84 12.77
CA GLU A 224 17.53 -7.44 12.88
C GLU A 224 17.84 -8.31 11.66
N ILE A 225 16.87 -9.12 11.22
CA ILE A 225 16.98 -9.94 10.01
C ILE A 225 17.19 -9.03 8.78
N GLU A 226 16.42 -7.94 8.68
CA GLU A 226 16.53 -6.96 7.59
C GLU A 226 17.88 -6.23 7.61
N ALA A 227 18.40 -5.89 8.79
CA ALA A 227 19.71 -5.26 8.95
C ALA A 227 20.86 -6.20 8.56
N LEU A 228 20.77 -7.49 8.90
CA LEU A 228 21.75 -8.49 8.46
C LEU A 228 21.67 -8.75 6.94
N ALA A 229 20.47 -8.82 6.38
CA ALA A 229 20.32 -8.89 4.93
C ALA A 229 20.87 -7.64 4.22
N ALA A 230 20.82 -6.48 4.87
CA ALA A 230 21.35 -5.23 4.38
C ALA A 230 22.88 -5.17 4.37
N SER A 231 23.53 -5.77 5.37
CA SER A 231 25.00 -5.74 5.50
C SER A 231 25.70 -6.58 4.42
N GLY A 232 24.99 -7.55 3.83
CA GLY A 232 25.54 -8.46 2.82
C GLY A 232 26.49 -9.50 3.40
N GLU A 233 26.53 -9.62 4.73
CA GLU A 233 27.40 -10.55 5.46
C GLU A 233 26.87 -11.98 5.66
N PRO A 234 25.59 -12.35 5.45
CA PRO A 234 25.22 -13.72 5.76
C PRO A 234 25.91 -14.65 4.76
N VAL A 235 26.67 -15.60 5.30
CA VAL A 235 27.25 -16.74 4.60
C VAL A 235 26.54 -17.95 5.18
N CYS A 236 25.93 -18.77 4.32
CA CYS A 236 25.30 -20.01 4.79
C CYS A 236 26.36 -20.88 5.49
N THR A 237 25.97 -21.67 6.49
CA THR A 237 26.88 -22.59 7.19
C THR A 237 27.59 -23.58 6.26
N CYS A 238 27.08 -23.82 5.05
CA CYS A 238 27.74 -24.61 4.01
C CYS A 238 28.81 -23.85 3.20
N GLY A 239 29.12 -22.59 3.53
CA GLY A 239 30.09 -21.76 2.81
C GLY A 239 29.58 -21.16 1.50
N ALA A 240 28.33 -21.44 1.10
CA ALA A 240 27.69 -20.76 -0.01
C ALA A 240 27.36 -19.32 0.39
N GLY A 241 27.97 -18.36 -0.29
CA GLY A 241 27.57 -16.96 -0.21
C GLY A 241 26.13 -16.80 -0.68
N TRP A 242 25.38 -15.90 -0.06
CA TRP A 242 24.00 -15.59 -0.46
C TRP A 242 24.00 -14.91 -1.84
N GLN A 243 24.02 -15.72 -2.90
CA GLN A 243 23.91 -15.20 -4.26
C GLN A 243 22.47 -14.79 -4.53
N VAL A 244 22.27 -13.47 -4.46
CA VAL A 244 21.29 -12.68 -5.19
C VAL A 244 20.99 -13.32 -6.56
N TYR A 245 19.94 -14.14 -6.63
CA TYR A 245 19.47 -14.71 -7.90
C TYR A 245 19.04 -13.53 -8.79
N ASN A 246 19.86 -13.23 -9.80
CA ASN A 246 19.54 -12.30 -10.87
C ASN A 246 19.13 -13.14 -12.07
N GLY A 247 17.83 -13.35 -12.24
CA GLY A 247 17.30 -13.98 -13.45
C GLY A 247 17.55 -13.08 -14.67
N ASN A 248 18.63 -13.36 -15.42
CA ASN A 248 18.93 -13.08 -16.84
C ASN A 248 18.35 -11.85 -17.58
N THR A 249 17.87 -10.80 -16.92
CA THR A 249 17.47 -9.55 -17.56
C THR A 249 18.17 -8.39 -16.87
N ILE A 250 19.20 -7.88 -17.55
CA ILE A 250 19.88 -6.64 -17.21
C ILE A 250 18.90 -5.48 -17.48
N LYS A 251 18.28 -4.96 -16.42
CA LYS A 251 17.98 -3.52 -16.30
C LYS A 251 18.40 -3.07 -14.90
N PRO A 252 19.42 -2.22 -14.76
CA PRO A 252 19.85 -1.73 -13.45
C PRO A 252 18.97 -0.55 -13.05
N ALA A 253 18.25 -0.66 -11.92
CA ALA A 253 17.92 0.44 -10.98
C ALA A 253 16.83 0.02 -9.97
N ALA A 254 17.11 -0.96 -9.11
CA ALA A 254 16.26 -1.30 -7.95
C ALA A 254 17.00 -2.27 -7.01
N LYS A 255 18.22 -1.94 -6.56
CA LYS A 255 19.06 -2.82 -5.72
C LYS A 255 18.47 -3.12 -4.32
N HIS A 256 17.27 -2.62 -3.98
CA HIS A 256 16.69 -2.78 -2.65
C HIS A 256 15.23 -3.25 -2.62
N TYR A 257 14.62 -3.56 -3.77
CA TYR A 257 13.37 -4.30 -3.76
C TYR A 257 13.67 -5.67 -3.11
N TYR A 258 12.99 -5.99 -2.01
CA TYR A 258 12.95 -7.31 -1.38
C TYR A 258 14.08 -7.64 -0.38
N ARG A 259 14.20 -6.95 0.76
CA ARG A 259 15.08 -7.42 1.86
C ARG A 259 14.56 -8.69 2.54
N VAL A 260 13.27 -8.79 2.84
CA VAL A 260 12.68 -10.02 3.43
C VAL A 260 12.22 -11.02 2.38
N HIS A 261 11.65 -10.54 1.28
CA HIS A 261 11.17 -11.41 0.18
C HIS A 261 12.31 -12.22 -0.46
N ARG A 262 13.53 -11.66 -0.54
CA ARG A 262 14.68 -12.41 -1.06
C ARG A 262 15.19 -13.47 -0.07
N LEU A 263 15.02 -13.25 1.23
CA LEU A 263 15.37 -14.25 2.25
C LEU A 263 14.44 -15.47 2.16
N VAL A 264 13.12 -15.25 2.07
CA VAL A 264 12.12 -16.34 2.07
C VAL A 264 12.04 -17.08 0.74
N ARG A 265 12.24 -16.40 -0.41
CA ARG A 265 12.21 -17.07 -1.73
C ARG A 265 13.39 -18.03 -1.94
N PHE A 266 14.50 -17.82 -1.23
CA PHE A 266 15.70 -18.67 -1.35
C PHE A 266 15.51 -20.01 -0.63
N THR A 267 14.88 -20.02 0.54
CA THR A 267 14.64 -21.24 1.32
C THR A 267 13.61 -22.17 0.65
N SER A 268 12.61 -21.63 -0.06
CA SER A 268 11.65 -22.45 -0.80
C SER A 268 12.22 -23.11 -2.06
N ASN A 269 13.24 -22.50 -2.70
CA ASN A 269 13.81 -23.02 -3.96
C ASN A 269 15.05 -23.92 -3.76
N LEU A 270 15.72 -23.86 -2.60
CA LEU A 270 16.82 -24.76 -2.27
C LEU A 270 16.39 -26.22 -2.06
N PHE A 271 15.09 -26.48 -2.01
CA PHE A 271 14.53 -27.80 -1.71
C PHE A 271 13.37 -28.18 -2.63
N SER A 272 13.49 -27.87 -3.93
CA SER A 272 12.86 -28.80 -4.87
C SER A 272 13.59 -30.13 -4.68
N PRO A 273 12.92 -31.23 -4.30
CA PRO A 273 13.56 -32.53 -4.30
C PRO A 273 14.03 -32.75 -5.75
N ALA A 274 15.34 -32.77 -5.95
CA ALA A 274 15.89 -33.36 -7.15
C ALA A 274 15.59 -34.85 -7.04
N ASP A 275 14.81 -35.36 -8.00
CA ASP A 275 14.89 -36.77 -8.39
C ASP A 275 16.33 -37.13 -8.78
#